data_AF-A0A849G3A0-F1
#
_entry.id   AF-A0A849G3A0-F1
#
_cell.length_a   1.000
_cell.length_b   1.000
_cell.length_c   1.000
_cell.angle_alpha   90.00
_cell.angle_beta   90.00
_cell.angle_gamma   90.00
#
_symmetry.space_group_name_H-M   'P 1'
#
loop_
_entity.id
_entity.type
_entity.pdbx_description
1 polymer ?
#
loop_
_entity_poly.entity_id
_entity_poly.type
_entity_poly.pdbx_seq_one_letter_code
_entity_poly.pdbx_strand_id
1 'polypeptide(L)'
;MTIDLDSLSQISKGWANWNTFNPSQGVIRSLVNTSSFELISDPELRILLVSWEDVLADYQEEENLALQILENHLLPELAENMLWKNGLLDNRFDKSYLSTHQFENLFYRRETLLENILGQEDVEGELILIRRIIDRIIELSHPEKP
;
A
#
# COMPACT_ATOMS: atom_id res chain seq x y z
N MET A 1 32.03 15.23 5.37
CA MET A 1 30.72 15.01 6.01
C MET A 1 30.79 13.62 6.64
N THR A 2 30.62 13.50 7.96
CA THR A 2 30.67 12.19 8.63
C THR A 2 29.25 11.64 8.63
N ILE A 3 29.02 10.54 7.92
CA ILE A 3 27.71 9.86 7.90
C ILE A 3 27.55 9.13 9.23
N ASP A 4 26.50 9.47 9.99
CA ASP A 4 26.09 8.73 11.17
C ASP A 4 25.30 7.48 10.76
N LEU A 5 26.00 6.35 10.71
CA LEU A 5 25.44 5.07 10.29
C LEU A 5 24.44 4.49 11.30
N ASP A 6 24.56 4.84 12.58
CA ASP A 6 23.62 4.37 13.60
C ASP A 6 22.25 5.02 13.38
N SER A 7 22.22 6.34 13.19
CA SER A 7 21.00 7.07 12.87
C SER A 7 20.39 6.62 11.54
N LEU A 8 21.21 6.49 10.48
CA LEU A 8 20.73 6.02 9.18
C LEU A 8 20.17 4.59 9.26
N SER A 9 20.87 3.69 9.96
CA SER A 9 20.39 2.33 10.21
C SER A 9 19.06 2.33 10.95
N GLN A 10 18.89 3.17 11.98
CA GLN A 10 17.61 3.28 12.69
C GLN A 10 16.47 3.80 11.81
N ILE A 11 16.70 4.84 11.01
CA ILE A 11 15.67 5.42 10.12
C ILE A 11 15.31 4.44 8.99
N SER A 12 16.28 3.66 8.49
CA SER A 12 16.05 2.65 7.45
C SER A 12 15.31 1.40 7.94
N LYS A 13 15.14 1.21 9.27
CA LYS A 13 14.43 0.05 9.80
C LYS A 13 12.98 0.07 9.34
N GLY A 14 12.56 -1.04 8.76
CA GLY A 14 11.20 -1.21 8.29
C GLY A 14 10.89 -0.52 6.96
N TRP A 15 11.89 0.08 6.29
CA TRP A 15 11.74 0.60 4.93
C TRP A 15 11.22 -0.47 3.95
N ALA A 16 11.71 -1.70 4.14
CA ALA A 16 11.29 -2.88 3.40
C ALA A 16 10.08 -3.60 4.03
N ASN A 17 9.38 -3.03 5.00
CA ASN A 17 8.16 -3.67 5.52
C ASN A 17 7.04 -3.57 4.48
N TRP A 18 6.24 -4.61 4.39
CA TRP A 18 5.03 -4.64 3.57
C TRP A 18 3.88 -5.25 4.37
N ASN A 19 2.68 -4.80 4.05
CA ASN A 19 1.43 -5.42 4.47
C ASN A 19 0.49 -5.36 3.27
N THR A 20 -0.42 -6.32 3.17
CA THR A 20 -1.46 -6.35 2.13
C THR A 20 -2.83 -6.44 2.77
N PHE A 21 -3.81 -5.75 2.20
CA PHE A 21 -5.19 -5.75 2.64
C PHE A 21 -6.01 -6.69 1.76
N ASN A 22 -6.36 -7.86 2.32
CA ASN A 22 -7.12 -8.88 1.58
C ASN A 22 -8.37 -9.37 2.34
N PRO A 23 -9.41 -8.50 2.47
CA PRO A 23 -10.63 -8.86 3.17
C PRO A 23 -11.51 -9.83 2.35
N SER A 24 -12.19 -10.74 3.04
CA SER A 24 -13.13 -11.66 2.41
C SER A 24 -14.33 -10.94 1.78
N GLN A 25 -14.64 -11.22 0.51
CA GLN A 25 -15.71 -10.57 -0.26
C GLN A 25 -17.02 -11.36 -0.35
N GLY A 26 -17.13 -12.51 0.32
CA GLY A 26 -18.25 -13.44 0.14
C GLY A 26 -19.63 -12.85 0.43
N VAL A 27 -19.73 -11.99 1.46
CA VAL A 27 -21.00 -11.36 1.85
C VAL A 27 -21.45 -10.35 0.80
N ILE A 28 -20.54 -9.48 0.34
CA ILE A 28 -20.86 -8.47 -0.68
C ILE A 28 -21.24 -9.12 -2.00
N ARG A 29 -20.45 -10.10 -2.46
CA ARG A 29 -20.77 -10.86 -3.68
C ARG A 29 -22.11 -11.58 -3.59
N SER A 30 -22.45 -12.15 -2.43
CA SER A 30 -23.75 -12.76 -2.22
C SER A 30 -24.88 -11.74 -2.31
N LEU A 31 -24.72 -10.58 -1.66
CA LEU A 31 -25.71 -9.51 -1.65
C LEU A 31 -26.03 -8.98 -3.06
N VAL A 32 -24.98 -8.61 -3.82
CA VAL A 32 -25.11 -8.02 -5.16
C VAL A 32 -25.71 -9.00 -6.17
N ASN A 33 -25.49 -10.31 -6.00
CA ASN A 33 -25.99 -11.35 -6.90
C ASN A 33 -27.40 -11.89 -6.55
N THR A 34 -28.11 -11.28 -5.59
CA THR A 34 -29.46 -11.71 -5.20
C THR A 34 -30.54 -10.80 -5.76
N SER A 35 -31.75 -11.34 -5.97
CA SER A 35 -32.93 -10.54 -6.32
C SER A 35 -33.34 -9.53 -5.24
N SER A 36 -32.83 -9.71 -4.01
CA SER A 36 -33.05 -8.81 -2.87
C SER A 36 -32.22 -7.54 -2.95
N PHE A 37 -31.26 -7.43 -3.88
CA PHE A 37 -30.44 -6.24 -4.05
C PHE A 37 -31.29 -4.98 -4.37
N GLU A 38 -32.40 -5.17 -5.08
CA GLU A 38 -33.36 -4.10 -5.39
C GLU A 38 -34.10 -3.56 -4.16
N LEU A 39 -34.03 -4.24 -3.00
CA LEU A 39 -34.64 -3.75 -1.75
C LEU A 39 -33.83 -2.62 -1.10
N ILE A 40 -32.59 -2.41 -1.53
CA ILE A 40 -31.78 -1.27 -1.08
C ILE A 40 -32.35 -0.02 -1.75
N SER A 41 -33.13 0.75 -0.98
CA SER A 41 -33.84 1.92 -1.48
C SER A 41 -32.93 3.06 -1.92
N ASP A 42 -31.76 3.18 -1.29
CA ASP A 42 -30.80 4.23 -1.62
C ASP A 42 -30.04 3.89 -2.92
N PRO A 43 -30.20 4.68 -3.99
CA PRO A 43 -29.57 4.40 -5.28
C PRO A 43 -28.05 4.59 -5.26
N GLU A 44 -27.52 5.48 -4.42
CA GLU A 44 -26.08 5.70 -4.29
C GLU A 44 -25.43 4.50 -3.61
N LEU A 45 -26.02 4.01 -2.51
CA LEU A 45 -25.56 2.81 -1.82
C LEU A 45 -25.51 1.60 -2.76
N ARG A 46 -26.51 1.43 -3.64
CA ARG A 46 -26.49 0.36 -4.64
C ARG A 46 -25.30 0.49 -5.59
N ILE A 47 -25.05 1.68 -6.11
CA ILE A 47 -23.91 1.92 -7.02
C ILE A 47 -22.60 1.58 -6.31
N LEU A 48 -22.41 2.05 -5.08
CA LEU A 48 -21.19 1.82 -4.30
C LEU A 48 -20.96 0.33 -3.99
N LEU A 49 -22.02 -0.42 -3.67
CA LEU A 49 -21.91 -1.86 -3.39
C LEU A 49 -21.61 -2.68 -4.65
N VAL A 50 -22.11 -2.25 -5.82
CA VAL A 50 -21.78 -2.89 -7.12
C VAL A 50 -20.34 -2.60 -7.49
N SER A 51 -19.88 -1.35 -7.35
CA SER A 51 -18.51 -0.96 -7.72
C SER A 51 -17.44 -1.40 -6.71
N TRP A 52 -17.84 -1.86 -5.52
CA TRP A 52 -16.92 -2.16 -4.43
C TRP A 52 -15.87 -3.21 -4.80
N GLU A 53 -16.25 -4.24 -5.59
CA GLU A 53 -15.32 -5.29 -6.01
C GLU A 53 -14.19 -4.73 -6.89
N ASP A 54 -14.52 -3.85 -7.83
CA ASP A 54 -13.55 -3.22 -8.72
C ASP A 54 -12.62 -2.27 -7.93
N VAL A 55 -13.20 -1.42 -7.08
CA VAL A 55 -12.44 -0.47 -6.25
C VAL A 55 -11.45 -1.18 -5.32
N LEU A 56 -11.86 -2.30 -4.72
CA LEU A 56 -10.97 -3.09 -3.88
C LEU A 56 -9.86 -3.75 -4.72
N ALA A 57 -10.19 -4.23 -5.92
CA ALA A 57 -9.22 -4.86 -6.80
C ALA A 57 -8.14 -3.87 -7.25
N ASP A 58 -8.52 -2.63 -7.60
CA ASP A 58 -7.60 -1.57 -8.02
C ASP A 58 -6.59 -1.24 -6.90
N TYR A 59 -7.05 -1.07 -5.67
CA TYR A 59 -6.17 -0.88 -4.52
C TYR A 59 -5.21 -2.07 -4.29
N GLN A 60 -5.72 -3.30 -4.41
CA GLN A 60 -4.92 -4.51 -4.25
C GLN A 60 -3.88 -4.67 -5.37
N GLU A 61 -4.17 -4.19 -6.57
CA GLU A 61 -3.23 -4.18 -7.68
C GLU A 61 -1.98 -3.35 -7.34
N GLU A 62 -2.16 -2.14 -6.81
CA GLU A 62 -1.05 -1.28 -6.39
C GLU A 62 -0.22 -1.89 -5.24
N GLU A 63 -0.88 -2.48 -4.22
CA GLU A 63 -0.18 -3.20 -3.15
C GLU A 63 0.65 -4.38 -3.68
N ASN A 64 0.06 -5.16 -4.60
CA ASN A 64 0.74 -6.31 -5.20
C ASN A 64 1.91 -5.87 -6.09
N LEU A 65 1.76 -4.82 -6.87
CA LEU A 65 2.83 -4.24 -7.68
C LEU A 65 3.98 -3.75 -6.81
N ALA A 66 3.67 -3.03 -5.73
CA ALA A 66 4.66 -2.55 -4.77
C ALA A 66 5.42 -3.70 -4.11
N LEU A 67 4.71 -4.77 -3.72
CA LEU A 67 5.32 -5.98 -3.15
C LEU A 67 6.21 -6.71 -4.17
N GLN A 68 5.73 -6.89 -5.39
CA GLN A 68 6.48 -7.56 -6.45
C GLN A 68 7.77 -6.81 -6.78
N ILE A 69 7.74 -5.48 -6.82
CA ILE A 69 8.95 -4.70 -7.07
C ILE A 69 9.91 -4.76 -5.88
N LEU A 70 9.39 -4.72 -4.65
CA LEU A 70 10.21 -4.90 -3.45
C LEU A 70 10.93 -6.26 -3.48
N GLU A 71 10.20 -7.36 -3.69
CA GLU A 71 10.75 -8.72 -3.65
C GLU A 71 11.68 -9.04 -4.83
N ASN A 72 11.31 -8.63 -6.05
CA ASN A 72 12.01 -9.06 -7.26
C ASN A 72 13.11 -8.09 -7.72
N HIS A 73 13.13 -6.86 -7.20
CA HIS A 73 14.10 -5.85 -7.62
C HIS A 73 14.83 -5.22 -6.45
N LEU A 74 14.11 -4.59 -5.52
CA LEU A 74 14.74 -3.77 -4.49
C LEU A 74 15.51 -4.60 -3.45
N LEU A 75 14.93 -5.71 -2.98
CA LEU A 75 15.58 -6.59 -2.00
C LEU A 75 16.82 -7.30 -2.57
N PRO A 76 16.79 -7.88 -3.79
CA PRO A 76 18.00 -8.42 -4.43
C PRO A 76 19.11 -7.39 -4.58
N GLU A 77 18.79 -6.20 -5.07
CA GLU A 77 19.76 -5.11 -5.28
C GLU A 77 20.41 -4.64 -3.96
N LEU A 78 19.61 -4.57 -2.90
CA LEU A 78 20.10 -4.27 -1.57
C LEU A 78 21.01 -5.38 -1.03
N ALA A 79 20.66 -6.65 -1.28
CA ALA A 79 21.42 -7.81 -0.82
C ALA A 79 22.79 -7.96 -1.49
N GLU A 80 22.97 -7.41 -2.70
CA GLU A 80 24.27 -7.36 -3.37
C GLU A 80 25.27 -6.44 -2.65
N ASN A 81 24.76 -5.39 -2.00
CA ASN A 81 25.59 -4.33 -1.41
C ASN A 81 25.59 -4.34 0.13
N MET A 82 24.63 -5.02 0.74
CA MET A 82 24.42 -5.00 2.19
C MET A 82 23.91 -6.35 2.71
N LEU A 83 24.38 -6.75 3.88
CA LEU A 83 23.88 -7.96 4.52
C LEU A 83 22.56 -7.73 5.22
N TRP A 84 21.66 -8.70 5.11
CA TRP A 84 20.40 -8.72 5.87
C TRP A 84 20.60 -8.60 7.37
N LYS A 85 21.67 -9.23 7.88
CA LYS A 85 22.05 -9.18 9.28
C LYS A 85 23.07 -8.05 9.48
N ASN A 86 22.80 -7.16 10.43
CA ASN A 86 23.62 -6.01 10.80
C ASN A 86 23.73 -4.89 9.75
N GLY A 87 23.32 -5.10 8.50
CA GLY A 87 23.09 -4.03 7.53
C GLY A 87 24.27 -3.08 7.35
N LEU A 88 23.97 -1.78 7.47
CA LEU A 88 24.94 -0.67 7.39
C LEU A 88 26.01 -0.69 8.50
N LEU A 89 25.75 -1.44 9.57
CA LEU A 89 26.66 -1.56 10.71
C LEU A 89 27.63 -2.75 10.55
N ASP A 90 27.50 -3.55 9.49
CA ASP A 90 28.48 -4.59 9.19
C ASP A 90 29.83 -3.94 8.80
N ASN A 91 30.92 -4.44 9.35
CA ASN A 91 32.25 -3.89 9.13
C ASN A 91 32.76 -4.06 7.69
N ARG A 92 32.16 -4.95 6.90
CA ARG A 92 32.46 -5.18 5.48
C ARG A 92 31.62 -4.30 4.55
N PHE A 93 30.65 -3.56 5.07
CA PHE A 93 29.81 -2.69 4.27
C PHE A 93 30.64 -1.61 3.58
N ASP A 94 30.56 -1.53 2.25
CA ASP A 94 31.21 -0.47 1.48
C ASP A 94 30.39 0.82 1.59
N LYS A 95 30.90 1.75 2.39
CA LYS A 95 30.25 3.04 2.62
C LYS A 95 30.14 3.90 1.36
N SER A 96 30.94 3.64 0.32
CA SER A 96 30.83 4.36 -0.95
C SER A 96 29.50 4.08 -1.65
N TYR A 97 28.87 2.93 -1.39
CA TYR A 97 27.55 2.57 -1.90
C TYR A 97 26.47 3.60 -1.52
N LEU A 98 26.53 4.17 -0.31
CA LEU A 98 25.58 5.18 0.16
C LEU A 98 25.58 6.48 -0.64
N SER A 99 26.61 6.71 -1.46
CA SER A 99 26.74 7.89 -2.33
C SER A 99 26.50 7.56 -3.80
N THR A 100 25.95 6.38 -4.10
CA THR A 100 25.64 5.97 -5.47
C THR A 100 24.19 6.32 -5.83
N HIS A 101 23.95 6.62 -7.11
CA HIS A 101 22.59 6.74 -7.63
C HIS A 101 21.77 5.45 -7.45
N GLN A 102 22.46 4.29 -7.39
CA GLN A 102 21.81 3.01 -7.13
C GLN A 102 21.10 3.01 -5.78
N PHE A 103 21.82 3.40 -4.72
CA PHE A 103 21.25 3.53 -3.38
C PHE A 103 20.11 4.56 -3.35
N GLU A 104 20.27 5.72 -3.97
CA GLU A 104 19.22 6.74 -4.04
C GLU A 104 17.96 6.23 -4.77
N ASN A 105 18.14 5.54 -5.90
CA ASN A 105 17.05 5.00 -6.70
C ASN A 105 16.22 3.95 -5.94
N LEU A 106 16.82 3.17 -5.04
CA LEU A 106 16.08 2.22 -4.21
C LEU A 106 15.01 2.94 -3.38
N PHE A 107 15.42 3.99 -2.66
CA PHE A 107 14.51 4.74 -1.78
C PHE A 107 13.46 5.49 -2.58
N TYR A 108 13.88 6.18 -3.64
CA TYR A 108 12.96 6.91 -4.51
C TYR A 108 11.91 5.98 -5.12
N ARG A 109 12.33 4.81 -5.62
CA ARG A 109 11.40 3.84 -6.20
C ARG A 109 10.45 3.26 -5.16
N ARG A 110 10.92 3.01 -3.93
CA ARG A 110 10.05 2.55 -2.85
C ARG A 110 9.02 3.62 -2.46
N GLU A 111 9.46 4.87 -2.38
CA GLU A 111 8.62 6.04 -2.08
C GLU A 111 7.50 6.16 -3.12
N THR A 112 7.81 6.21 -4.42
CA THR A 112 6.80 6.31 -5.48
C THR A 112 5.75 5.20 -5.43
N LEU A 113 6.16 3.96 -5.14
CA LEU A 113 5.22 2.84 -5.01
C LEU A 113 4.29 2.99 -3.81
N LEU A 114 4.78 3.57 -2.72
CA LEU A 114 3.97 3.85 -1.54
C LEU A 114 3.06 5.07 -1.76
N GLU A 115 3.49 6.07 -2.52
CA GLU A 115 2.69 7.24 -2.87
C GLU A 115 1.46 6.87 -3.70
N ASN A 116 1.57 5.90 -4.62
CA ASN A 116 0.40 5.40 -5.35
C ASN A 116 -0.67 4.82 -4.42
N ILE A 117 -0.24 4.13 -3.35
CA ILE A 117 -1.14 3.48 -2.40
C ILE A 117 -1.68 4.49 -1.38
N LEU A 118 -0.78 5.24 -0.73
CA LEU A 118 -1.08 6.09 0.42
C LEU A 118 -1.53 7.51 0.03
N GLY A 119 -1.11 7.96 -1.15
CA GLY A 119 -1.19 9.36 -1.57
C GLY A 119 -0.01 10.20 -1.10
N GLN A 120 0.00 11.45 -1.55
CA GLN A 120 0.90 12.53 -1.16
C GLN A 120 0.08 13.83 -0.97
N GLU A 121 0.69 14.91 -0.49
CA GLU A 121 -0.03 16.14 -0.07
C GLU A 121 -1.09 16.64 -1.07
N ASP A 122 -0.80 16.54 -2.38
CA ASP A 122 -1.67 17.02 -3.46
C ASP A 122 -2.22 15.91 -4.38
N VAL A 123 -1.96 14.64 -4.09
CA VAL A 123 -2.42 13.51 -4.93
C VAL A 123 -3.07 12.44 -4.05
N GLU A 124 -4.35 12.18 -4.30
CA GLU A 124 -5.05 11.08 -3.63
C GLU A 124 -4.49 9.73 -4.11
N GLY A 125 -4.03 8.90 -3.17
CA GLY A 125 -3.73 7.49 -3.44
C GLY A 125 -4.95 6.60 -3.23
N GLU A 126 -4.85 5.34 -3.66
CA GLU A 126 -5.96 4.39 -3.64
C GLU A 126 -6.54 4.15 -2.23
N LEU A 127 -5.73 4.29 -1.17
CA LEU A 127 -6.19 4.16 0.22
C LEU A 127 -7.27 5.19 0.56
N ILE A 128 -7.15 6.42 0.05
CA ILE A 128 -8.11 7.49 0.30
C ILE A 128 -9.44 7.17 -0.38
N LEU A 129 -9.39 6.64 -1.61
CA LEU A 129 -10.57 6.20 -2.35
C LEU A 129 -11.32 5.08 -1.62
N ILE A 130 -10.61 4.01 -1.21
CA ILE A 130 -11.21 2.92 -0.43
C ILE A 130 -11.86 3.44 0.84
N ARG A 131 -11.15 4.28 1.59
CA ARG A 131 -11.65 4.80 2.86
C ARG A 131 -12.93 5.60 2.66
N ARG A 132 -12.93 6.49 1.67
CA ARG A 132 -14.10 7.31 1.32
C ARG A 132 -15.31 6.45 0.95
N ILE A 133 -15.09 5.39 0.17
CA ILE A 133 -16.17 4.49 -0.25
C ILE A 133 -16.71 3.68 0.93
N ILE A 134 -15.84 3.12 1.77
CA ILE A 134 -16.26 2.41 2.99
C ILE A 134 -17.06 3.33 3.91
N ASP A 135 -16.55 4.53 4.17
CA ASP A 135 -17.21 5.50 5.06
C ASP A 135 -18.59 5.88 4.50
N ARG A 136 -18.70 6.08 3.18
CA ARG A 136 -19.98 6.40 2.52
C ARG A 136 -20.96 5.23 2.54
N ILE A 137 -20.50 4.00 2.32
CA ILE A 137 -21.32 2.79 2.45
C ILE A 137 -21.87 2.68 3.88
N ILE A 138 -21.02 2.88 4.90
CA ILE A 138 -21.45 2.82 6.31
C ILE A 138 -22.51 3.88 6.60
N GLU A 139 -22.29 5.12 6.15
CA GLU A 139 -23.24 6.22 6.33
C GLU A 139 -24.61 5.89 5.74
N LEU A 140 -24.66 5.44 4.48
CA LEU A 140 -25.89 5.12 3.77
C LEU A 140 -26.56 3.82 4.24
N SER A 141 -25.81 2.95 4.92
CA SER A 141 -26.33 1.69 5.47
C SER A 141 -27.10 1.89 6.79
N HIS A 142 -27.05 3.09 7.38
CA HIS A 142 -27.85 3.41 8.56
C HIS A 142 -29.25 3.87 8.12
N PRO A 143 -30.33 3.14 8.49
CA PRO A 143 -31.68 3.60 8.20
C PRO A 143 -31.97 4.91 8.94
N GLU A 144 -32.60 5.86 8.28
CA GLU A 144 -33.20 7.00 8.97
C GLU A 144 -34.14 6.46 10.06
N LYS A 145 -34.02 7.01 11.28
CA LYS A 145 -34.93 6.62 12.36
C LYS A 145 -36.37 6.92 11.91
N PRO A 146 -37.29 5.95 12.00
CA PRO A 146 -38.69 6.16 11.67
C PRO A 146 -39.36 7.20 12.57
#